data_AF-N9MUA4-F1
#
_entry.id   AF-N9MUA4-F1
#
_cell.length_a   1.000
_cell.length_b   1.000
_cell.length_c   1.000
_cell.angle_alpha   90.00
_cell.angle_beta   90.00
_cell.angle_gamma   90.00
#
_symmetry.space_group_name_H-M   'P 1'
#
loop_
_entity.id
_entity.type
_entity.pdbx_description
1 polymer ?
#
loop_
_entity_poly.entity_id
_entity_poly.type
_entity_poly.pdbx_seq_one_letter_code
_entity_poly.pdbx_strand_id
1 'polypeptide(L)'
;MIIPKNGAKRHISNIAILLFKLSMMFAAVYLTACSHLSGSSATRAQKLSVGIQKAYSVQPDTANRVAPMIIQSAKQHDVDPLLIAAMIRQESSYRPYVTSSAGAVGLTQIIPRYWQSTCGGNLFDEYTNVNCGTYILAKYNQSAGSWEKALAYYNVGPTGYQRNWKMKRQGKKYAKSVKHHKKMLKAAL
;
A
#
# COMPACT_ATOMS: atom_id res chain seq x y z
N MET A 1 37.79 21.30 -65.76
CA MET A 1 36.66 20.35 -65.66
C MET A 1 36.42 20.05 -64.19
N ILE A 2 35.16 20.16 -63.76
CA ILE A 2 34.71 20.48 -62.39
C ILE A 2 34.77 19.25 -61.44
N ILE A 3 35.17 19.53 -60.20
CA ILE A 3 35.33 18.62 -59.04
C ILE A 3 33.96 18.31 -58.34
N PRO A 4 33.86 17.50 -57.27
CA PRO A 4 33.30 16.14 -57.25
C PRO A 4 31.93 16.01 -56.56
N LYS A 5 31.20 14.91 -56.83
CA LYS A 5 29.96 14.54 -56.13
C LYS A 5 30.25 13.65 -54.89
N ASN A 6 30.38 14.25 -53.70
CA ASN A 6 30.60 13.51 -52.44
C ASN A 6 29.63 13.88 -51.30
N GLY A 7 28.46 14.45 -51.60
CA GLY A 7 27.53 14.98 -50.59
C GLY A 7 26.47 14.01 -50.04
N ALA A 8 26.00 13.03 -50.81
CA ALA A 8 24.77 12.30 -50.48
C ALA A 8 24.95 11.14 -49.47
N LYS A 9 26.08 10.43 -49.48
CA LYS A 9 26.31 9.28 -48.56
C LYS A 9 26.50 9.68 -47.10
N ARG A 10 27.10 10.86 -46.82
CA ARG A 10 27.32 11.35 -45.45
C ARG A 10 26.03 11.74 -44.73
N HIS A 11 25.01 12.17 -45.48
CA HIS A 11 23.75 12.63 -44.91
C HIS A 11 22.90 11.47 -44.36
N ILE A 12 22.84 10.34 -45.08
CA ILE A 12 22.07 9.17 -44.68
C ILE A 12 22.71 8.47 -43.46
N SER A 13 24.04 8.39 -43.40
CA SER A 13 24.76 7.84 -42.24
C SER A 13 24.52 8.66 -40.96
N ASN A 14 24.49 9.99 -41.07
CA ASN A 14 24.27 10.87 -39.92
C ASN A 14 22.85 10.76 -39.35
N ILE A 15 21.84 10.59 -40.21
CA ILE A 15 20.45 10.38 -39.79
C ILE A 15 20.28 9.01 -39.12
N ALA A 16 20.87 7.95 -39.68
CA ALA A 16 20.83 6.61 -39.07
C ALA A 16 21.54 6.58 -37.70
N ILE A 17 22.69 7.25 -37.57
CA ILE A 17 23.41 7.39 -36.29
C ILE A 17 22.59 8.20 -35.28
N LEU A 18 21.89 9.26 -35.73
CA LEU A 18 21.04 10.08 -34.85
C LEU A 18 19.82 9.29 -34.35
N LEU A 19 19.16 8.52 -35.22
CA LEU A 19 18.04 7.66 -34.86
C LEU A 19 18.46 6.51 -33.93
N PHE A 20 19.64 5.91 -34.17
CA PHE A 20 20.19 4.88 -33.29
C PHE A 20 20.58 5.45 -31.92
N LYS A 21 21.22 6.63 -31.87
CA LYS A 21 21.53 7.34 -30.61
C LYS A 21 20.24 7.72 -29.85
N LEU A 22 19.21 8.20 -30.56
CA LEU A 22 17.93 8.57 -29.94
C LEU A 22 17.22 7.34 -29.36
N SER A 23 17.18 6.21 -30.09
CA SER A 23 16.66 4.93 -29.59
C SER A 23 17.40 4.44 -28.35
N MET A 24 18.73 4.53 -28.34
CA MET A 24 19.56 4.14 -27.20
C MET A 24 19.37 5.06 -25.98
N MET A 25 19.15 6.36 -26.19
CA MET A 25 18.82 7.32 -25.13
C MET A 25 17.41 7.07 -24.54
N PHE A 26 16.41 6.75 -25.36
CA PHE A 26 15.09 6.36 -24.85
C PHE A 26 15.17 5.08 -24.03
N ALA A 27 15.88 4.04 -24.50
CA ALA A 27 16.09 2.81 -23.75
C ALA A 27 16.79 3.07 -22.39
N ALA A 28 17.83 3.90 -22.36
CA ALA A 28 18.53 4.27 -21.12
C ALA A 28 17.63 5.00 -20.11
N VAL A 29 16.73 5.88 -20.58
CA VAL A 29 15.73 6.56 -19.74
C VAL A 29 14.69 5.58 -19.18
N TYR A 30 14.22 4.61 -19.97
CA TYR A 30 13.30 3.59 -19.49
C TYR A 30 13.93 2.66 -18.43
N LEU A 31 15.17 2.20 -18.64
CA LEU A 31 15.88 1.36 -17.66
C LEU A 31 16.21 2.10 -16.36
N THR A 32 16.56 3.38 -16.44
CA THR A 32 16.84 4.21 -15.25
C THR A 32 15.56 4.60 -14.49
N ALA A 33 14.45 4.86 -15.19
CA ALA A 33 13.15 5.13 -14.54
C ALA A 33 12.61 3.91 -13.77
N CYS A 34 12.71 2.70 -14.33
CA CYS A 34 12.29 1.47 -13.65
C CYS A 34 13.14 1.15 -12.42
N SER A 35 14.47 1.33 -12.50
CA SER A 35 15.36 1.12 -11.35
C SER A 35 15.20 2.18 -10.26
N HIS A 36 14.90 3.43 -10.62
CA HIS A 36 14.59 4.48 -9.64
C HIS A 36 13.23 4.27 -8.96
N LEU A 37 12.20 3.82 -9.71
CA LEU A 37 10.87 3.55 -9.15
C LEU A 37 10.87 2.35 -8.20
N SER A 38 11.56 1.26 -8.57
CA SER A 38 11.71 0.07 -7.73
C SER A 38 12.56 0.37 -6.48
N GLY A 39 13.67 1.10 -6.64
CA GLY A 39 14.50 1.57 -5.53
C GLY A 39 13.73 2.43 -4.54
N SER A 40 12.90 3.36 -5.04
CA SER A 40 12.07 4.23 -4.19
C SER A 40 11.01 3.44 -3.38
N SER A 41 10.40 2.41 -3.97
CA SER A 41 9.44 1.55 -3.25
C SER A 41 10.12 0.68 -2.19
N ALA A 42 11.27 0.09 -2.52
CA ALA A 42 12.06 -0.72 -1.59
C ALA A 42 12.55 0.13 -0.40
N THR A 43 13.05 1.34 -0.63
CA THR A 43 13.45 2.26 0.45
C THR A 43 12.28 2.65 1.34
N ARG A 44 11.09 2.92 0.77
CA ARG A 44 9.88 3.23 1.56
C ARG A 44 9.46 2.03 2.42
N ALA A 45 9.48 0.82 1.87
CA ALA A 45 9.15 -0.40 2.60
C ALA A 45 10.15 -0.67 3.74
N GLN A 46 11.45 -0.48 3.48
CA GLN A 46 12.48 -0.62 4.51
C GLN A 46 12.31 0.40 5.63
N LYS A 47 12.06 1.67 5.27
CA LYS A 47 11.80 2.74 6.25
C LYS A 47 10.57 2.42 7.09
N LEU A 48 9.48 1.96 6.47
CA LEU A 48 8.27 1.53 7.18
C LEU A 48 8.54 0.34 8.10
N SER A 49 9.28 -0.68 7.65
CA SER A 49 9.66 -1.85 8.45
C SER A 49 10.38 -1.42 9.74
N VAL A 50 11.41 -0.58 9.61
CA VAL A 50 12.16 -0.06 10.78
C VAL A 50 11.24 0.71 11.73
N GLY A 51 10.33 1.53 11.20
CA GLY A 51 9.36 2.26 12.01
C GLY A 51 8.40 1.32 12.76
N ILE A 52 7.91 0.26 12.10
CA ILE A 52 7.04 -0.75 12.71
C ILE A 52 7.76 -1.49 13.85
N GLN A 53 9.02 -1.89 13.64
CA GLN A 53 9.85 -2.52 14.65
C GLN A 53 10.00 -1.61 15.88
N LYS A 54 10.42 -0.35 15.67
CA LYS A 54 10.65 0.62 16.75
C LYS A 54 9.37 1.02 17.48
N ALA A 55 8.28 1.31 16.77
CA ALA A 55 7.07 1.84 17.37
C ALA A 55 6.22 0.77 18.09
N TYR A 56 6.26 -0.47 17.60
CA TYR A 56 5.33 -1.52 18.02
C TYR A 56 6.01 -2.78 18.55
N SER A 57 7.34 -2.81 18.59
CA SER A 57 8.16 -3.96 19.00
C SER A 57 7.84 -5.23 18.20
N VAL A 58 7.54 -5.06 16.90
CA VAL A 58 7.29 -6.18 15.98
C VAL A 58 8.64 -6.76 15.56
N GLN A 59 8.73 -8.09 15.50
CA GLN A 59 9.97 -8.77 15.11
C GLN A 59 10.42 -8.37 13.69
N PRO A 60 11.74 -8.24 13.46
CA PRO A 60 12.28 -7.83 12.17
C PRO A 60 11.75 -8.64 10.99
N ASP A 61 11.68 -9.98 11.11
CA ASP A 61 11.19 -10.85 10.04
C ASP A 61 9.74 -10.54 9.65
N THR A 62 8.87 -10.33 10.64
CA THR A 62 7.47 -9.95 10.41
C THR A 62 7.37 -8.57 9.78
N ALA A 63 8.11 -7.59 10.30
CA ALA A 63 8.08 -6.22 9.78
C ALA A 63 8.61 -6.14 8.34
N ASN A 64 9.72 -6.82 8.05
CA ASN A 64 10.34 -6.86 6.72
C ASN A 64 9.42 -7.53 5.68
N ARG A 65 8.66 -8.55 6.08
CA ARG A 65 7.72 -9.25 5.21
C ARG A 65 6.44 -8.45 4.96
N VAL A 66 5.87 -7.82 5.98
CA VAL A 66 4.57 -7.13 5.88
C VAL A 66 4.69 -5.71 5.31
N ALA A 67 5.79 -4.98 5.58
CA ALA A 67 5.92 -3.59 5.15
C ALA A 67 5.84 -3.40 3.62
N PRO A 68 6.47 -4.22 2.76
CA PRO A 68 6.28 -4.14 1.31
C PRO A 68 4.82 -4.33 0.87
N MET A 69 4.10 -5.27 1.49
CA MET A 69 2.69 -5.54 1.20
C MET A 69 1.81 -4.33 1.56
N ILE A 70 2.11 -3.68 2.69
CA ILE A 70 1.44 -2.44 3.10
C ILE A 70 1.70 -1.34 2.07
N ILE A 71 2.96 -1.08 1.69
CA ILE A 71 3.31 -0.04 0.72
C ILE A 71 2.60 -0.27 -0.61
N GLN A 72 2.61 -1.51 -1.12
CA GLN A 72 1.98 -1.85 -2.38
C GLN A 72 0.46 -1.68 -2.32
N SER A 73 -0.19 -2.23 -1.30
CA SER A 73 -1.65 -2.16 -1.14
C SER A 73 -2.11 -0.72 -0.93
N ALA A 74 -1.41 0.03 -0.09
CA ALA A 74 -1.68 1.45 0.17
C ALA A 74 -1.61 2.28 -1.11
N LYS A 75 -0.58 2.06 -1.94
CA LYS A 75 -0.47 2.70 -3.25
C LYS A 75 -1.61 2.32 -4.19
N GLN A 76 -1.99 1.03 -4.22
CA GLN A 76 -3.03 0.53 -5.12
C GLN A 76 -4.41 1.14 -4.83
N HIS A 77 -4.73 1.40 -3.56
CA HIS A 77 -6.05 1.88 -3.13
C HIS A 77 -6.06 3.34 -2.67
N ASP A 78 -4.99 4.08 -2.95
CA ASP A 78 -4.80 5.49 -2.55
C ASP A 78 -5.06 5.74 -1.05
N VAL A 79 -4.40 4.92 -0.21
CA VAL A 79 -4.46 5.02 1.25
C VAL A 79 -3.07 5.38 1.79
N ASP A 80 -3.00 6.14 2.87
CA ASP A 80 -1.75 6.39 3.57
C ASP A 80 -1.20 5.06 4.16
N PRO A 81 0.02 4.61 3.80
CA PRO A 81 0.59 3.36 4.32
C PRO A 81 0.76 3.37 5.85
N LEU A 82 0.97 4.54 6.49
CA LEU A 82 1.05 4.63 7.95
C LEU A 82 -0.30 4.37 8.61
N LEU A 83 -1.40 4.69 7.92
CA LEU A 83 -2.75 4.38 8.40
C LEU A 83 -3.00 2.87 8.39
N ILE A 84 -2.61 2.18 7.31
CA ILE A 84 -2.74 0.72 7.20
C ILE A 84 -1.85 0.00 8.22
N ALA A 85 -0.59 0.43 8.37
CA ALA A 85 0.32 -0.14 9.37
C ALA A 85 -0.22 0.04 10.81
N ALA A 86 -0.81 1.20 11.11
CA ALA A 86 -1.45 1.46 12.40
C ALA A 86 -2.74 0.65 12.61
N MET A 87 -3.52 0.43 11.54
CA MET A 87 -4.71 -0.42 11.57
C MET A 87 -4.34 -1.87 11.86
N ILE A 88 -3.32 -2.44 11.18
CA ILE A 88 -2.82 -3.80 11.44
C ILE A 88 -2.35 -3.96 12.89
N ARG A 89 -1.70 -2.93 13.46
CA ARG A 89 -1.35 -2.92 14.89
C ARG A 89 -2.59 -3.09 15.76
N GLN A 90 -3.63 -2.31 15.49
CA GLN A 90 -4.89 -2.34 16.25
C GLN A 90 -5.64 -3.67 16.10
N GLU A 91 -5.63 -4.26 14.90
CA GLU A 91 -6.43 -5.45 14.57
C GLU A 91 -5.81 -6.75 15.11
N SER A 92 -4.52 -6.95 14.87
CA SER A 92 -3.89 -8.26 15.11
C SER A 92 -2.59 -8.18 15.90
N SER A 93 -2.09 -6.97 16.17
CA SER A 93 -0.72 -6.77 16.64
C SER A 93 0.32 -7.47 15.74
N TYR A 94 0.08 -7.44 14.42
CA TYR A 94 0.90 -8.11 13.40
C TYR A 94 0.96 -9.64 13.51
N ARG A 95 -0.08 -10.27 14.07
CA ARG A 95 -0.22 -11.73 14.09
C ARG A 95 -1.07 -12.19 12.88
N PRO A 96 -0.49 -12.89 11.90
CA PRO A 96 -1.16 -13.16 10.62
C PRO A 96 -2.13 -14.35 10.62
N TYR A 97 -2.02 -15.27 11.59
CA TYR A 97 -2.80 -16.51 11.62
C TYR A 97 -3.84 -16.53 12.75
N VAL A 98 -4.53 -15.41 12.95
CA VAL A 98 -5.40 -15.20 14.11
C VAL A 98 -6.84 -15.06 13.68
N THR A 99 -7.72 -15.67 14.45
CA THR A 99 -9.17 -15.59 14.28
C THR A 99 -9.80 -15.04 15.55
N SER A 100 -10.62 -14.00 15.44
CA SER A 100 -11.39 -13.48 16.58
C SER A 100 -12.62 -14.34 16.86
N SER A 101 -13.24 -14.13 18.02
CA SER A 101 -14.52 -14.77 18.36
C SER A 101 -15.67 -14.42 17.41
N ALA A 102 -15.57 -13.28 16.71
CA ALA A 102 -16.53 -12.87 15.68
C ALA A 102 -16.23 -13.49 14.29
N GLY A 103 -15.17 -14.28 14.17
CA GLY A 103 -14.73 -14.90 12.91
C GLY A 103 -13.90 -13.97 12.01
N ALA A 104 -13.33 -12.89 12.56
CA ALA A 104 -12.43 -12.00 11.81
C ALA A 104 -11.04 -12.64 11.67
N VAL A 105 -10.40 -12.56 10.50
CA VAL A 105 -9.16 -13.30 10.20
C VAL A 105 -7.99 -12.42 9.76
N GLY A 106 -6.80 -12.85 10.15
CA GLY A 106 -5.51 -12.35 9.62
C GLY A 106 -5.10 -10.97 10.11
N LEU A 107 -4.12 -10.39 9.42
CA LEU A 107 -3.46 -9.14 9.81
C LEU A 107 -4.42 -7.95 9.98
N THR A 108 -5.45 -7.87 9.13
CA THR A 108 -6.44 -6.78 9.08
C THR A 108 -7.81 -7.21 9.60
N GLN A 109 -7.93 -8.40 10.19
CA GLN A 109 -9.15 -8.94 10.81
C GLN A 109 -10.40 -8.75 9.94
N ILE A 110 -10.34 -9.26 8.70
CA ILE A 110 -11.49 -9.25 7.78
C ILE A 110 -12.47 -10.33 8.23
N ILE A 111 -13.76 -10.03 8.26
CA ILE A 111 -14.81 -11.04 8.51
C ILE A 111 -15.21 -11.66 7.16
N PRO A 112 -14.88 -12.93 6.86
CA PRO A 112 -15.06 -13.52 5.54
C PRO A 112 -16.52 -13.48 5.05
N ARG A 113 -17.49 -13.71 5.94
CA ARG A 113 -18.92 -13.74 5.57
C ARG A 113 -19.43 -12.47 4.87
N TYR A 114 -18.75 -11.34 5.04
CA TYR A 114 -19.13 -10.07 4.41
C TYR A 114 -18.30 -9.73 3.17
N TRP A 115 -17.10 -10.31 3.02
CA TRP A 115 -16.11 -9.83 2.07
C TRP A 115 -15.51 -10.92 1.18
N GLN A 116 -15.76 -12.21 1.42
CA GLN A 116 -15.16 -13.32 0.67
C GLN A 116 -15.47 -13.27 -0.84
N SER A 117 -16.66 -12.78 -1.23
CA SER A 117 -17.01 -12.63 -2.65
C SER A 117 -16.26 -11.50 -3.35
N THR A 118 -15.89 -10.46 -2.60
CA THR A 118 -15.14 -9.31 -3.11
C THR A 118 -13.63 -9.54 -3.04
N CYS A 119 -13.18 -10.18 -1.96
CA CYS A 119 -11.79 -10.50 -1.70
C CYS A 119 -11.56 -11.96 -2.00
N GLY A 120 -11.29 -12.24 -3.28
CA GLY A 120 -10.95 -13.58 -3.75
C GLY A 120 -9.72 -14.15 -3.05
N GLY A 121 -9.63 -15.47 -3.02
CA GLY A 121 -8.50 -16.19 -2.45
C GLY A 121 -8.60 -16.47 -0.94
N ASN A 122 -7.48 -16.91 -0.37
CA ASN A 122 -7.37 -17.27 1.04
C ASN A 122 -7.07 -16.03 1.89
N LEU A 123 -7.98 -15.64 2.78
CA LEU A 123 -7.79 -14.47 3.67
C LEU A 123 -6.75 -14.69 4.79
N PHE A 124 -6.17 -15.88 4.93
CA PHE A 124 -4.97 -16.10 5.75
C PHE A 124 -3.66 -15.86 4.97
N ASP A 125 -3.71 -15.79 3.64
CA ASP A 125 -2.57 -15.28 2.88
C ASP A 125 -2.39 -13.79 3.22
N GLU A 126 -1.20 -13.42 3.67
CA GLU A 126 -0.96 -12.08 4.23
C GLU A 126 -1.12 -10.98 3.19
N TYR A 127 -0.63 -11.20 1.97
CA TYR A 127 -0.77 -10.22 0.90
C TYR A 127 -2.23 -10.01 0.55
N THR A 128 -2.98 -11.11 0.35
CA THR A 128 -4.42 -11.08 0.07
C THR A 128 -5.17 -10.37 1.20
N ASN A 129 -4.84 -10.66 2.46
CA ASN A 129 -5.44 -10.05 3.63
C ASN A 129 -5.17 -8.53 3.71
N VAL A 130 -3.90 -8.11 3.57
CA VAL A 130 -3.53 -6.69 3.64
C VAL A 130 -4.13 -5.91 2.47
N ASN A 131 -4.10 -6.47 1.26
CA ASN A 131 -4.69 -5.84 0.09
C ASN A 131 -6.21 -5.68 0.23
N CYS A 132 -6.91 -6.75 0.65
CA CYS A 132 -8.35 -6.71 0.89
C CYS A 132 -8.73 -5.74 2.02
N GLY A 133 -8.02 -5.75 3.15
CA GLY A 133 -8.30 -4.84 4.27
C GLY A 133 -8.08 -3.38 3.87
N THR A 134 -7.06 -3.11 3.07
CA THR A 134 -6.80 -1.78 2.51
C THR A 134 -7.93 -1.34 1.57
N TYR A 135 -8.37 -2.22 0.67
CA TYR A 135 -9.51 -1.99 -0.22
C TYR A 135 -10.79 -1.67 0.56
N ILE A 136 -11.11 -2.46 1.58
CA ILE A 136 -12.31 -2.27 2.41
C ILE A 136 -12.26 -0.90 3.10
N LEU A 137 -11.11 -0.52 3.67
CA LEU A 137 -10.96 0.79 4.30
C LEU A 137 -11.14 1.93 3.30
N ALA A 138 -10.58 1.81 2.09
CA ALA A 138 -10.75 2.78 1.01
C ALA A 138 -12.22 2.91 0.58
N LYS A 139 -12.93 1.79 0.41
CA LYS A 139 -14.38 1.77 0.14
C LYS A 139 -15.18 2.46 1.22
N TYR A 140 -14.88 2.19 2.48
CA TYR A 140 -15.53 2.90 3.57
C TYR A 140 -15.24 4.40 3.55
N ASN A 141 -14.00 4.82 3.27
CA ASN A 141 -13.67 6.23 3.14
C ASN A 141 -14.43 6.91 1.99
N GLN A 142 -14.54 6.26 0.83
CA GLN A 142 -15.32 6.75 -0.30
C GLN A 142 -16.78 7.01 0.09
N SER A 143 -17.40 6.10 0.85
CA SER A 143 -18.79 6.26 1.31
C SER A 143 -18.95 7.23 2.50
N ALA A 144 -17.92 7.37 3.33
CA ALA A 144 -17.99 8.08 4.60
C ALA A 144 -17.48 9.53 4.54
N GLY A 145 -16.67 9.86 3.54
CA GLY A 145 -16.06 11.18 3.33
C GLY A 145 -14.95 11.54 4.32
N SER A 146 -14.52 10.60 5.19
CA SER A 146 -13.42 10.83 6.12
C SER A 146 -12.80 9.53 6.63
N TRP A 147 -11.47 9.52 6.74
CA TRP A 147 -10.72 8.38 7.27
C TRP A 147 -11.12 8.00 8.70
N GLU A 148 -11.48 8.99 9.53
CA GLU A 148 -11.93 8.72 10.90
C GLU A 148 -13.24 7.94 10.93
N LYS A 149 -14.21 8.30 10.08
CA LYS A 149 -15.47 7.57 9.97
C LYS A 149 -15.29 6.24 9.23
N ALA A 150 -14.38 6.16 8.27
CA ALA A 150 -14.01 4.90 7.60
C ALA A 150 -13.47 3.86 8.59
N LEU A 151 -12.54 4.25 9.47
CA LEU A 151 -12.04 3.39 10.55
C LEU A 151 -13.18 2.94 11.49
N ALA A 152 -14.09 3.85 11.82
CA ALA A 152 -15.25 3.49 12.63
C ALA A 152 -16.16 2.48 11.92
N TYR A 153 -16.42 2.66 10.62
CA TYR A 153 -17.14 1.70 9.80
C TYR A 153 -16.42 0.35 9.69
N TYR A 154 -15.09 0.36 9.59
CA TYR A 154 -14.29 -0.85 9.56
C TYR A 154 -14.52 -1.71 10.82
N ASN A 155 -14.57 -1.06 11.99
CA ASN A 155 -14.72 -1.76 13.27
C ASN A 155 -16.14 -2.24 13.56
N VAL A 156 -17.18 -1.43 13.30
CA VAL A 156 -18.56 -1.73 13.73
C VAL A 156 -19.56 -1.88 12.59
N GLY A 157 -19.11 -1.77 11.34
CA GLY A 157 -19.96 -1.73 10.15
C GLY A 157 -20.71 -0.39 10.00
N PRO A 158 -21.05 0.02 8.76
CA PRO A 158 -21.80 1.26 8.51
C PRO A 158 -23.18 1.27 9.19
N THR A 159 -23.92 0.17 9.09
CA THR A 159 -25.27 0.05 9.69
C THR A 159 -25.22 0.17 11.21
N GLY A 160 -24.27 -0.52 11.85
CA GLY A 160 -24.06 -0.44 13.29
C GLY A 160 -23.70 0.97 13.75
N TYR A 161 -22.77 1.62 13.04
CA TYR A 161 -22.39 3.01 13.31
C TYR A 161 -23.57 3.99 13.19
N GLN A 162 -24.44 3.81 12.19
CA GLN A 162 -25.55 4.73 11.91
C GLN A 162 -26.73 4.53 12.86
N ARG A 163 -27.05 3.28 13.21
CA ARG A 163 -28.30 2.94 13.93
C ARG A 163 -28.13 2.75 15.43
N ASN A 164 -26.91 2.51 15.92
CA ASN A 164 -26.69 2.18 17.33
C ASN A 164 -25.66 3.13 17.97
N TRP A 165 -26.10 3.88 18.98
CA TRP A 165 -25.26 4.86 19.67
C TRP A 165 -24.04 4.24 20.38
N LYS A 166 -24.18 3.01 20.93
CA LYS A 166 -23.07 2.29 21.58
C LYS A 166 -22.02 1.93 20.55
N MET A 167 -22.44 1.39 19.40
CA MET A 167 -21.55 1.04 18.30
C MET A 167 -20.87 2.27 17.69
N LYS A 168 -21.60 3.37 17.52
CA LYS A 168 -21.03 4.66 17.10
C LYS A 168 -19.91 5.13 18.05
N ARG A 169 -20.13 5.03 19.37
CA ARG A 169 -19.12 5.36 20.38
C ARG A 169 -17.92 4.42 20.30
N GLN A 170 -18.14 3.13 20.12
CA GLN A 170 -17.09 2.12 19.96
C GLN A 170 -16.24 2.39 18.70
N GLY A 171 -16.86 2.59 17.54
CA GLY A 171 -16.14 2.89 16.30
C GLY A 171 -15.31 4.18 16.40
N LYS A 172 -15.83 5.22 17.08
CA LYS A 172 -15.06 6.44 17.36
C LYS A 172 -13.85 6.18 18.26
N LYS A 173 -13.99 5.33 19.29
CA LYS A 173 -12.86 4.93 20.15
C LYS A 173 -11.81 4.16 19.36
N TYR A 174 -12.24 3.22 18.52
CA TYR A 174 -11.36 2.47 17.63
C TYR A 174 -10.58 3.41 16.71
N ALA A 175 -11.24 4.35 16.04
CA ALA A 175 -10.59 5.30 15.15
C ALA A 175 -9.53 6.16 15.86
N LYS A 176 -9.81 6.58 17.11
CA LYS A 176 -8.82 7.28 17.96
C LYS A 176 -7.62 6.40 18.28
N SER A 177 -7.82 5.12 18.57
CA SER A 177 -6.73 4.17 18.86
C SER A 177 -5.82 3.98 17.65
N VAL A 178 -6.39 3.78 16.46
CA VAL A 178 -5.61 3.70 15.22
C VAL A 178 -4.84 4.99 14.94
N LYS A 179 -5.46 6.17 15.12
CA LYS A 179 -4.77 7.47 14.97
C LYS A 179 -3.61 7.62 15.96
N HIS A 180 -3.77 7.11 17.19
CA HIS A 180 -2.70 7.10 18.18
C HIS A 180 -1.55 6.19 17.74
N HIS A 181 -1.83 4.95 17.30
CA HIS A 181 -0.81 4.07 16.73
C HIS A 181 -0.10 4.72 15.54
N LYS A 182 -0.82 5.39 14.64
CA LYS A 182 -0.25 6.10 13.49
C LYS A 182 0.71 7.21 13.93
N LYS A 183 0.36 7.97 14.99
CA LYS A 183 1.24 9.00 15.56
C LYS A 183 2.54 8.40 16.12
N MET A 184 2.43 7.29 16.85
CA MET A 184 3.60 6.56 17.38
C MET A 184 4.52 6.08 16.26
N LEU A 185 3.95 5.50 15.19
CA LEU A 185 4.71 5.07 14.03
C LEU A 185 5.38 6.25 13.33
N LYS A 186 4.67 7.36 13.11
CA LYS A 186 5.25 8.55 12.49
C LYS A 186 6.44 9.10 13.29
N ALA A 187 6.41 9.02 14.62
CA ALA A 187 7.50 9.46 15.49
C ALA A 187 8.73 8.52 15.45
N ALA A 188 8.58 7.29 14.96
CA ALA A 188 9.66 6.29 14.90
C ALA A 188 10.37 6.21 13.53
N LEU A 189 9.89 6.98 12.53
CA LEU A 189 10.39 7.06 11.15
C LEU A 189 11.38 8.21 10.94
#